data_AF-A0A1X0B2H4-F1
#
_entry.id   AF-A0A1X0B2H4-F1
#
_cell.length_a   1.000
_cell.length_b   1.000
_cell.length_c   1.000
_cell.angle_alpha   90.00
_cell.angle_beta   90.00
_cell.angle_gamma   90.00
#
_symmetry.space_group_name_H-M   'P 1'
#
loop_
_entity.id
_entity.type
_entity.pdbx_description
1 polymer ?
#
loop_
_entity_poly.entity_id
_entity_poly.type
_entity_poly.pdbx_seq_one_letter_code
_entity_poly.pdbx_strand_id
1 'polypeptide(L)'
;MGRALADPDPLNLLLMVSMLLCITDSRQDNPFTAADHSRPTLEELVESFIGVPCPETTALLAVIAEMSAGNDVLRARIRRELATRPAPEIHWLAGLSSPMVTRVVRMSHELGDGDDIMIAARLASGHEFSCVVYIDHNVGNLVKDAFVLPASMDQILSMSQQAAEDGTRWDDMTLADARAWVEKGIQRATMTIPPFESESWPGCRALVEWVIRTLPTGGVGHQTPEWDSRKSKRLARQFFASQYGQRFYDDEHRDLLDTLLWFGTDYGAGDPLRWSNVKVEMLLADWIPRKVVAPAEHLAKLPDLLRAYVRFAHAEAGIGARWTDEALAAIDAIEPQYQREIRTPGLQSPEALLAQLGIDIGMDRRERKLDELTACVGGHDQLDHLDDTPLPDEPFRWDGIGGDAAPRVRDILALTDRCCEQVLDLEYRTACRRLLARVAANDPTSFGRGRVETVAGAVVWIIGKANNLFRYPAGGMQVKDLMAHFGIQQGGVSQRAATLLRAGGFDSDTVGLRLGSVDYLVSERRRSIIAARDACRGD
;
A
#
# COMPACT_ATOMS: atom_id res chain seq x y z
N MET A 1 19.04 14.65 20.84
CA MET A 1 18.96 16.10 20.55
C MET A 1 20.16 16.88 21.06
N GLY A 2 20.36 17.07 22.37
CA GLY A 2 21.47 17.91 22.88
C GLY A 2 22.88 17.52 22.39
N ARG A 3 23.16 16.23 22.19
CA ARG A 3 24.44 15.76 21.60
C ARG A 3 24.63 16.11 20.13
N ALA A 4 23.57 16.09 19.30
CA ALA A 4 23.67 16.38 17.86
C ALA A 4 23.82 17.87 17.57
N LEU A 5 23.41 18.73 18.51
CA LEU A 5 23.58 20.20 18.42
C LEU A 5 24.88 20.68 19.04
N ALA A 6 25.43 19.90 19.97
CA ALA A 6 26.78 20.08 20.49
C ALA A 6 27.86 19.51 19.54
N ASP A 7 27.45 18.79 18.50
CA ASP A 7 28.34 18.25 17.49
C ASP A 7 28.74 19.35 16.50
N PRO A 8 30.04 19.58 16.26
CA PRO A 8 30.47 20.53 15.25
C PRO A 8 30.09 20.11 13.82
N ASP A 9 29.82 18.82 13.56
CA ASP A 9 29.47 18.32 12.23
C ASP A 9 27.97 18.51 11.91
N PRO A 10 27.62 19.35 10.91
CA PRO A 10 26.25 19.54 10.45
C PRO A 10 25.53 18.24 10.08
N LEU A 11 26.26 17.23 9.61
CA LEU A 11 25.67 16.03 9.02
C LEU A 11 24.84 15.22 10.02
N ASN A 12 25.21 15.21 11.30
CA ASN A 12 24.48 14.48 12.33
C ASN A 12 23.06 15.04 12.53
N LEU A 13 22.90 16.36 12.49
CA LEU A 13 21.58 16.99 12.57
C LEU A 13 20.79 16.73 11.27
N LEU A 14 21.43 16.82 10.10
CA LEU A 14 20.78 16.59 8.80
C LEU A 14 20.25 15.15 8.67
N LEU A 15 21.05 14.14 9.03
CA LEU A 15 20.65 12.73 9.02
C LEU A 15 19.53 12.46 10.02
N MET A 16 19.62 13.01 11.24
CA MET A 16 18.56 12.88 12.24
C MET A 16 17.23 13.42 11.73
N VAL A 17 17.23 14.60 11.09
CA VAL A 17 16.01 15.18 10.52
C VAL A 17 15.49 14.35 9.35
N SER A 18 16.37 13.85 8.48
CA SER A 18 15.96 12.95 7.40
C SER A 18 15.27 11.68 7.92
N MET A 19 15.79 11.08 8.99
CA MET A 19 15.16 9.93 9.63
C MET A 19 13.80 10.26 10.24
N LEU A 20 13.65 11.45 10.87
CA LEU A 20 12.35 11.91 11.36
C LEU A 20 11.34 12.08 10.23
N LEU A 21 11.75 12.65 9.10
CA LEU A 21 10.90 12.81 7.92
C LEU A 21 10.49 11.46 7.32
N CYS A 22 11.40 10.48 7.32
CA CYS A 22 11.14 9.12 6.86
C CYS A 22 9.98 8.45 7.63
N ILE A 23 9.89 8.65 8.95
CA ILE A 23 8.83 8.08 9.80
C ILE A 23 7.46 8.66 9.43
N THR A 24 7.42 9.91 8.95
CA THR A 24 6.19 10.62 8.57
C THR A 24 5.85 10.54 7.08
N ASP A 25 6.66 9.85 6.28
CA ASP A 25 6.52 9.79 4.82
C ASP A 25 5.48 8.73 4.40
N SER A 26 4.28 9.18 4.06
CA SER A 26 3.17 8.31 3.63
C SER A 26 3.44 7.55 2.33
N ARG A 27 4.49 7.91 1.56
CA ARG A 27 4.94 7.12 0.40
C ARG A 27 5.45 5.72 0.79
N GLN A 28 5.63 5.45 2.08
CA GLN A 28 6.02 4.13 2.60
C GLN A 28 4.84 3.30 3.10
N ASP A 29 3.63 3.87 3.11
CA ASP A 29 2.46 3.14 3.54
C ASP A 29 2.14 2.04 2.52
N ASN A 30 1.94 0.81 3.01
CA ASN A 30 1.50 -0.28 2.15
C ASN A 30 0.01 -0.03 1.79
N PRO A 31 -0.33 0.21 0.49
CA PRO A 31 -1.68 0.54 0.06
C PRO A 31 -2.66 -0.61 0.22
N PHE A 32 -2.18 -1.83 0.49
CA PHE A 32 -3.00 -3.01 0.71
C PHE A 32 -3.31 -3.29 2.18
N THR A 33 -2.72 -2.53 3.11
CA THR A 33 -2.99 -2.61 4.55
C THR A 33 -3.77 -1.40 5.04
N ALA A 34 -4.55 -1.55 6.11
CA ALA A 34 -5.21 -0.41 6.74
C ALA A 34 -4.16 0.60 7.20
N ALA A 35 -4.45 1.89 7.01
CA ALA A 35 -3.55 2.96 7.43
C ALA A 35 -3.29 2.89 8.94
N ASP A 36 -2.01 2.90 9.32
CA ASP A 36 -1.60 2.94 10.72
C ASP A 36 -1.78 4.36 11.27
N HIS A 37 -2.96 4.63 11.84
CA HIS A 37 -3.29 5.91 12.46
C HIS A 37 -2.52 6.21 13.76
N SER A 38 -1.61 5.33 14.21
CA SER A 38 -0.80 5.56 15.40
C SER A 38 0.49 6.35 15.13
N ARG A 39 0.91 6.48 13.87
CA ARG A 39 2.10 7.24 13.47
C ARG A 39 1.79 8.74 13.45
N PRO A 40 2.66 9.60 14.03
CA PRO A 40 2.47 11.03 13.96
C PRO A 40 2.63 11.51 12.52
N THR A 41 1.80 12.47 12.12
CA THR A 41 1.96 13.21 10.87
C THR A 41 3.13 14.19 10.97
N LEU A 42 3.67 14.62 9.83
CA LEU A 42 4.70 15.66 9.78
C LEU A 42 4.20 16.96 10.43
N GLU A 43 2.94 17.32 10.21
CA GLU A 43 2.29 18.48 10.80
C GLU A 43 2.25 18.39 12.34
N GLU A 44 1.86 17.25 12.90
CA GLU A 44 1.84 17.05 14.37
C GLU A 44 3.25 17.13 14.97
N LEU A 45 4.24 16.55 14.29
CA LEU A 45 5.64 16.61 14.71
C LEU A 45 6.16 18.05 14.70
N VAL A 46 5.86 18.81 13.65
CA VAL A 46 6.19 20.25 13.57
C VAL A 46 5.48 21.03 14.69
N GLU A 47 4.18 20.80 14.94
CA GLU A 47 3.46 21.47 16.03
C GLU A 47 4.09 21.21 17.39
N SER A 48 4.54 19.97 17.65
CA SER A 48 5.21 19.63 18.90
C SER A 48 6.51 20.44 19.10
N PHE A 49 7.26 20.68 18.02
CA PHE A 49 8.49 21.49 18.06
C PHE A 49 8.21 23.00 18.14
N ILE A 50 7.09 23.45 17.56
CA ILE A 50 6.59 24.82 17.72
C ILE A 50 6.25 25.09 19.19
N GLY A 51 5.60 24.14 19.87
CA GLY A 51 5.20 24.25 21.27
C GLY A 51 6.34 24.32 22.30
N VAL A 52 7.57 23.99 21.92
CA VAL A 52 8.75 23.99 22.81
C VAL A 52 9.83 24.89 22.22
N PRO A 53 9.82 26.21 22.47
CA PRO A 53 10.77 27.15 21.87
C PRO A 53 12.13 27.09 22.57
N CYS A 54 13.02 26.22 22.09
CA CYS A 54 14.40 26.11 22.54
C CYS A 54 15.39 26.06 21.34
N PRO A 55 16.70 26.21 21.56
CA PRO A 55 17.69 26.16 20.47
C PRO A 55 17.59 24.86 19.64
N GLU A 56 17.32 23.73 20.29
CA GLU A 56 17.23 22.42 19.67
C GLU A 56 16.08 22.34 18.67
N THR A 57 14.87 22.72 19.07
CA THR A 57 13.68 22.67 18.20
C THR A 57 13.74 23.74 17.11
N THR A 58 14.38 24.87 17.39
CA THR A 58 14.65 25.91 16.39
C THR A 58 15.54 25.38 15.26
N ALA A 59 16.61 24.66 15.60
CA ALA A 59 17.49 24.04 14.62
C ALA A 59 16.78 22.93 13.83
N LEU A 60 16.00 22.07 14.49
CA LEU A 60 15.20 21.04 13.81
C LEU A 60 14.22 21.65 12.80
N LEU A 61 13.45 22.66 13.23
CA LEU A 61 12.50 23.38 12.37
C LEU A 61 13.20 24.00 11.16
N ALA A 62 14.39 24.59 11.34
CA ALA A 62 15.16 25.16 10.24
C ALA A 62 15.53 24.10 9.17
N VAL A 63 15.98 22.92 9.59
CA VAL A 63 16.32 21.84 8.65
C VAL A 63 15.07 21.22 8.01
N ILE A 64 14.00 20.99 8.79
CA ILE A 64 12.72 20.47 8.28
C ILE A 64 12.17 21.39 7.20
N ALA A 65 12.20 22.71 7.40
CA ALA A 65 11.72 23.67 6.40
C ALA A 65 12.43 23.52 5.04
N GLU A 66 13.71 23.17 5.04
CA GLU A 66 14.49 23.00 3.82
C GLU A 66 14.30 21.61 3.18
N MET A 67 14.25 20.54 3.99
CA MET A 67 14.12 19.15 3.52
C MET A 67 12.69 18.75 3.13
N SER A 68 11.65 19.37 3.68
CA SER A 68 10.24 19.09 3.35
C SER A 68 9.83 19.68 1.99
N ALA A 69 10.42 19.15 0.91
CA ALA A 69 10.09 19.53 -0.46
C ALA A 69 8.61 19.27 -0.77
N GLY A 70 7.95 20.20 -1.47
CA GLY A 70 6.55 20.03 -1.92
C GLY A 70 5.47 20.44 -0.92
N ASN A 71 5.81 20.81 0.32
CA ASN A 71 4.87 21.34 1.30
C ASN A 71 5.13 22.83 1.60
N ASP A 72 4.84 23.69 0.62
CA ASP A 72 5.12 25.14 0.72
C ASP A 72 4.36 25.82 1.87
N VAL A 73 3.18 25.31 2.21
CA VAL A 73 2.38 25.81 3.34
C VAL A 73 3.08 25.52 4.67
N LEU A 74 3.52 24.28 4.88
CA LEU A 74 4.27 23.91 6.08
C LEU A 74 5.59 24.67 6.17
N ARG A 75 6.32 24.79 5.05
CA ARG A 75 7.56 25.58 5.00
C ARG A 75 7.32 27.04 5.37
N ALA A 76 6.28 27.68 4.83
CA ALA A 76 5.94 29.06 5.14
C ALA A 76 5.56 29.23 6.62
N ARG A 77 4.81 28.27 7.19
CA ARG A 77 4.47 28.23 8.61
C ARG A 77 5.71 28.15 9.49
N ILE A 78 6.61 27.21 9.20
CA ILE A 78 7.86 27.05 9.95
C ILE A 78 8.72 28.32 9.87
N ARG A 79 8.87 28.91 8.67
CA ARG A 79 9.63 30.16 8.50
C ARG A 79 9.05 31.34 9.29
N ARG A 80 7.72 31.44 9.36
CA ARG A 80 7.05 32.46 10.17
C ARG A 80 7.34 32.28 11.66
N GLU A 81 7.33 31.05 12.15
CA GLU A 81 7.69 30.75 13.53
C GLU A 81 9.18 31.02 13.80
N LEU A 82 10.09 30.60 12.91
CA LEU A 82 11.52 30.87 13.08
C LEU A 82 11.84 32.37 13.15
N ALA A 83 11.03 33.23 12.53
CA ALA A 83 11.20 34.68 12.61
C ALA A 83 10.82 35.29 13.98
N THR A 84 10.08 34.55 14.84
CA THR A 84 9.74 34.99 16.20
C THR A 84 10.74 34.49 17.24
N ARG A 85 11.59 33.53 16.88
CA ARG A 85 12.56 32.89 17.77
C ARG A 85 13.92 33.60 17.72
N PRO A 86 14.71 33.54 18.81
CA PRO A 86 16.12 33.94 18.74
C PRO A 86 16.84 33.16 17.64
N ALA A 87 17.70 33.84 16.88
CA ALA A 87 18.51 33.19 15.87
C ALA A 87 19.39 32.11 16.53
N PRO A 88 19.44 30.88 15.99
CA PRO A 88 20.29 29.84 16.55
C PRO A 88 21.76 30.25 16.40
N GLU A 89 22.59 29.96 17.40
CA GLU A 89 24.05 30.21 17.40
C GLU A 89 24.82 29.26 16.45
N ILE A 90 24.11 28.58 15.54
CA ILE A 90 24.66 27.59 14.61
C ILE A 90 24.76 28.24 13.21
N HIS A 91 25.94 28.80 12.91
CA HIS A 91 26.16 29.62 11.72
C HIS A 91 25.86 28.92 10.38
N TRP A 92 26.04 27.59 10.30
CA TRP A 92 25.78 26.85 9.06
C TRP A 92 24.30 26.72 8.72
N LEU A 93 23.38 26.87 9.69
CA LEU A 93 21.93 26.80 9.46
C LEU A 93 21.43 27.89 8.51
N ALA A 94 22.04 29.08 8.55
CA ALA A 94 21.69 30.19 7.67
C ALA A 94 21.99 29.91 6.18
N GLY A 95 22.86 28.94 5.89
CA GLY A 95 23.31 28.56 4.54
C GLY A 95 22.66 27.30 3.96
N LEU A 96 21.60 26.78 4.59
CA LEU A 96 20.97 25.51 4.19
C LEU A 96 20.15 25.55 2.91
N SER A 97 19.85 26.72 2.38
CA SER A 97 18.95 26.86 1.24
C SER A 97 19.55 26.36 -0.09
N SER A 98 20.86 26.12 -0.18
CA SER A 98 21.53 25.71 -1.42
C SER A 98 22.83 24.96 -1.16
N PRO A 99 22.79 23.63 -0.89
CA PRO A 99 24.00 22.83 -0.95
C PRO A 99 24.57 22.89 -2.38
N MET A 100 25.87 23.13 -2.47
CA MET A 100 26.56 23.18 -3.76
C MET A 100 27.09 21.79 -4.08
N VAL A 101 26.67 21.24 -5.22
CA VAL A 101 27.20 19.99 -5.76
C VAL A 101 28.22 20.30 -6.83
N THR A 102 29.43 19.79 -6.66
CA THR A 102 30.59 20.13 -7.51
C THR A 102 30.95 19.02 -8.49
N ARG A 103 30.70 17.76 -8.13
CA ARG A 103 31.09 16.59 -8.92
C ARG A 103 30.16 15.42 -8.61
N VAL A 104 29.87 14.64 -9.64
CA VAL A 104 29.23 13.32 -9.50
C VAL A 104 30.07 12.29 -10.22
N VAL A 105 30.32 11.17 -9.55
CA VAL A 105 31.02 10.02 -10.12
C VAL A 105 30.08 8.83 -10.07
N ARG A 106 29.96 8.13 -11.19
CA ARG A 106 29.29 6.83 -11.26
C ARG A 106 30.33 5.74 -11.08
N MET A 107 30.11 4.84 -10.12
CA MET A 107 30.82 3.59 -10.00
C MET A 107 29.95 2.46 -10.55
N SER A 108 30.48 1.70 -11.49
CA SER A 108 29.78 0.62 -12.21
C SER A 108 30.58 -0.68 -12.18
N HIS A 109 29.93 -1.81 -12.41
CA HIS A 109 30.57 -3.12 -12.52
C HIS A 109 30.24 -3.80 -13.86
N GLU A 110 31.13 -4.64 -14.37
CA GLU A 110 30.96 -5.28 -15.68
C GLU A 110 29.72 -6.21 -15.77
N LEU A 111 29.29 -6.77 -14.64
CA LEU A 111 28.05 -7.56 -14.52
C LEU A 111 26.78 -6.71 -14.60
N GLY A 112 26.85 -5.40 -14.32
CA GLY A 112 25.75 -4.47 -14.53
C GLY A 112 24.53 -4.67 -13.60
N ASP A 113 24.72 -5.24 -12.40
CA ASP A 113 23.64 -5.44 -11.42
C ASP A 113 23.11 -4.12 -10.84
N GLY A 114 23.97 -3.11 -10.74
CA GLY A 114 23.66 -1.82 -10.19
C GLY A 114 24.82 -0.84 -10.36
N ASP A 115 24.55 0.41 -10.01
CA ASP A 115 25.51 1.50 -10.04
C ASP A 115 25.44 2.31 -8.74
N ASP A 116 26.61 2.72 -8.24
CA ASP A 116 26.73 3.70 -7.17
C ASP A 116 26.89 5.10 -7.76
N ILE A 117 25.96 6.00 -7.43
CA ILE A 117 26.04 7.42 -7.78
C ILE A 117 26.61 8.18 -6.60
N MET A 118 27.88 8.57 -6.70
CA MET A 118 28.62 9.31 -5.68
C MET A 118 28.52 10.81 -5.96
N ILE A 119 27.93 11.56 -5.03
CA ILE A 119 27.61 12.99 -5.18
C ILE A 119 28.40 13.80 -4.16
N ALA A 120 29.30 14.66 -4.63
CA ALA A 120 30.08 15.57 -3.79
C ALA A 120 29.26 16.82 -3.47
N ALA A 121 28.95 17.05 -2.20
CA ALA A 121 28.18 18.20 -1.75
C ALA A 121 28.95 19.04 -0.73
N ARG A 122 28.69 20.36 -0.76
CA ARG A 122 29.28 21.32 0.16
C ARG A 122 28.25 22.32 0.65
N LEU A 123 28.21 22.54 1.96
CA LEU A 123 27.41 23.60 2.57
C LEU A 123 28.06 24.97 2.33
N ALA A 124 27.27 26.05 2.40
CA ALA A 124 27.79 27.42 2.31
C ALA A 124 28.84 27.75 3.40
N SER A 125 28.81 27.03 4.52
CA SER A 125 29.81 27.11 5.60
C SER A 125 31.16 26.49 5.24
N GLY A 126 31.26 25.78 4.11
CA GLY A 126 32.47 25.08 3.65
C GLY A 126 32.54 23.61 4.06
N HIS A 127 31.58 23.10 4.85
CA HIS A 127 31.55 21.69 5.23
C HIS A 127 31.25 20.81 4.01
N GLU A 128 32.13 19.84 3.76
CA GLU A 128 32.04 18.89 2.65
C GLU A 128 31.51 17.54 3.15
N PHE A 129 30.66 16.92 2.34
CA PHE A 129 30.12 15.60 2.58
C PHE A 129 29.79 14.94 1.24
N SER A 130 29.64 13.62 1.26
CA SER A 130 29.33 12.83 0.06
C SER A 130 28.08 11.98 0.28
N CYS A 131 27.19 11.97 -0.70
CA CYS A 131 26.09 11.00 -0.77
C CYS A 131 26.48 9.88 -1.73
N VAL A 132 26.30 8.63 -1.32
CA VAL A 132 26.44 7.46 -2.22
C VAL A 132 25.06 6.83 -2.33
N VAL A 133 24.55 6.74 -3.55
CA VAL A 133 23.21 6.20 -3.84
C VAL A 133 23.34 4.99 -4.74
N TYR A 134 22.95 3.82 -4.25
CA TYR A 134 22.98 2.58 -5.00
C TYR A 134 21.66 2.39 -5.76
N ILE A 135 21.76 2.32 -7.09
CA ILE A 135 20.65 2.05 -7.99
C ILE A 135 20.75 0.60 -8.46
N ASP A 136 19.77 -0.21 -8.07
CA ASP A 136 19.70 -1.63 -8.44
C ASP A 136 18.98 -1.77 -9.80
N HIS A 137 19.67 -2.33 -10.79
CA HIS A 137 19.13 -2.55 -12.13
C HIS A 137 18.28 -3.82 -12.21
N ASN A 138 18.53 -4.81 -11.35
CA ASN A 138 17.83 -6.09 -11.35
C ASN A 138 16.37 -5.98 -10.90
N VAL A 139 16.05 -5.04 -10.02
CA VAL A 139 14.66 -4.79 -9.58
C VAL A 139 14.06 -3.53 -10.19
N GLY A 140 14.49 -3.17 -11.39
CA GLY A 140 13.85 -2.13 -12.19
C GLY A 140 14.44 -0.73 -11.98
N ASN A 141 15.77 -0.60 -11.88
CA ASN A 141 16.49 0.68 -11.78
C ASN A 141 15.94 1.56 -10.63
N LEU A 142 15.78 0.98 -9.44
CA LEU A 142 15.29 1.68 -8.26
C LEU A 142 16.43 1.93 -7.26
N VAL A 143 16.26 2.93 -6.39
CA VAL A 143 17.20 3.12 -5.27
C VAL A 143 16.90 2.07 -4.21
N LYS A 144 17.87 1.21 -3.96
CA LYS A 144 17.78 0.12 -2.98
C LYS A 144 18.53 0.45 -1.69
N ASP A 145 19.58 1.27 -1.80
CA ASP A 145 20.35 1.75 -0.65
C ASP A 145 20.91 3.15 -0.93
N ALA A 146 21.17 3.90 0.14
CA ALA A 146 21.97 5.11 0.11
C ALA A 146 22.53 5.41 1.50
N PHE A 147 23.69 6.05 1.53
CA PHE A 147 24.31 6.54 2.75
C PHE A 147 25.00 7.88 2.50
N VAL A 148 25.15 8.67 3.57
CA VAL A 148 25.77 9.99 3.53
C VAL A 148 26.90 10.04 4.54
N LEU A 149 28.07 10.48 4.11
CA LEU A 149 29.32 10.43 4.88
C LEU A 149 29.96 11.81 4.97
N PRO A 150 30.58 12.17 6.11
CA PRO A 150 31.32 13.41 6.28
C PRO A 150 32.73 13.27 5.67
N ALA A 151 32.79 12.92 4.38
CA ALA A 151 34.01 12.69 3.65
C ALA A 151 33.97 13.39 2.29
N SER A 152 35.13 13.83 1.81
CA SER A 152 35.27 14.41 0.49
C SER A 152 35.15 13.32 -0.59
N MET A 153 34.86 13.74 -1.83
CA MET A 153 34.82 12.83 -2.98
C MET A 153 36.13 12.05 -3.14
N ASP A 154 37.28 12.69 -2.93
CA ASP A 154 38.58 12.04 -3.07
C ASP A 154 38.79 10.93 -2.03
N GLN A 155 38.29 11.14 -0.80
CA GLN A 155 38.32 10.12 0.24
C GLN A 155 37.41 8.94 -0.12
N ILE A 156 36.18 9.20 -0.58
CA ILE A 156 35.25 8.16 -1.02
C ILE A 156 35.82 7.36 -2.19
N LEU A 157 36.38 8.02 -3.21
CA LEU A 157 37.00 7.35 -4.34
C LEU A 157 38.21 6.52 -3.92
N SER A 158 39.06 7.04 -3.01
CA SER A 158 40.18 6.27 -2.49
C SER A 158 39.71 5.02 -1.74
N MET A 159 38.65 5.13 -0.92
CA MET A 159 38.08 4.00 -0.20
C MET A 159 37.46 2.99 -1.17
N SER A 160 36.69 3.45 -2.15
CA SER A 160 36.05 2.56 -3.14
C SER A 160 37.08 1.84 -4.00
N GLN A 161 38.16 2.52 -4.42
CA GLN A 161 39.23 1.91 -5.22
C GLN A 161 40.02 0.87 -4.43
N GLN A 162 40.20 1.06 -3.13
CA GLN A 162 40.86 0.07 -2.27
C GLN A 162 39.99 -1.18 -2.05
N ALA A 163 38.67 -1.01 -2.01
CA ALA A 163 37.70 -2.09 -1.87
C ALA A 163 37.23 -2.69 -3.21
N ALA A 164 37.72 -2.16 -4.34
CA ALA A 164 37.21 -2.47 -5.65
C ALA A 164 37.50 -3.90 -6.08
N GLU A 165 36.56 -4.46 -6.81
CA GLU A 165 36.71 -5.76 -7.45
C GLU A 165 37.14 -5.59 -8.92
N ASP A 166 37.61 -6.68 -9.52
CA ASP A 166 38.01 -6.67 -10.92
C ASP A 166 36.80 -6.35 -11.82
N GLY A 167 36.93 -5.36 -12.71
CA GLY A 167 35.82 -4.97 -13.59
C GLY A 167 34.99 -3.79 -13.08
N THR A 168 35.28 -3.27 -11.87
CA THR A 168 34.74 -1.98 -11.40
C THR A 168 35.33 -0.81 -12.21
N ARG A 169 34.48 0.18 -12.52
CA ARG A 169 34.85 1.41 -13.25
C ARG A 169 34.27 2.64 -12.59
N TRP A 170 34.96 3.77 -12.71
CA TRP A 170 34.52 5.08 -12.24
C TRP A 170 34.52 6.06 -13.39
N ASP A 171 33.37 6.67 -13.66
CA ASP A 171 33.18 7.64 -14.72
C ASP A 171 32.55 8.92 -14.16
N ASP A 172 33.05 10.08 -14.59
CA ASP A 172 32.40 11.34 -14.26
C ASP A 172 31.01 11.40 -14.94
N MET A 173 30.01 11.79 -14.16
CA MET A 173 28.62 11.89 -14.60
C MET A 173 28.18 13.35 -14.60
N THR A 174 27.35 13.73 -15.57
CA THR A 174 26.77 15.08 -15.56
C THR A 174 25.82 15.25 -14.38
N LEU A 175 25.77 16.44 -13.80
CA LEU A 175 24.86 16.74 -12.68
C LEU A 175 23.39 16.55 -13.09
N ALA A 176 23.05 16.85 -14.34
CA ALA A 176 21.69 16.70 -14.84
C ALA A 176 21.29 15.22 -14.94
N ASP A 177 22.18 14.36 -15.46
CA ASP A 177 21.92 12.93 -15.56
C ASP A 177 21.82 12.31 -14.17
N ALA A 178 22.72 12.67 -13.25
CA ALA A 178 22.69 12.19 -11.87
C ALA A 178 21.33 12.47 -11.19
N ARG A 179 20.82 13.69 -11.35
CA ARG A 179 19.47 14.05 -10.89
C ARG A 179 18.40 13.17 -11.51
N ALA A 180 18.41 13.01 -12.84
CA ALA A 180 17.42 12.21 -13.55
C ALA A 180 17.42 10.73 -13.13
N TRP A 181 18.60 10.16 -12.86
CA TRP A 181 18.75 8.78 -12.38
C TRP A 181 18.23 8.61 -10.96
N VAL A 182 18.68 9.45 -10.03
CA VAL A 182 18.31 9.34 -8.62
C VAL A 182 16.82 9.64 -8.41
N GLU A 183 16.28 10.72 -9.00
CA GLU A 183 14.85 11.05 -8.86
C GLU A 183 13.95 9.90 -9.36
N LYS A 184 14.26 9.35 -10.54
CA LYS A 184 13.52 8.22 -11.11
C LYS A 184 13.67 6.95 -10.27
N GLY A 185 14.87 6.68 -9.76
CA GLY A 185 15.14 5.53 -8.90
C GLY A 185 14.38 5.60 -7.58
N ILE A 186 14.34 6.78 -6.94
CA ILE A 186 13.54 7.01 -5.72
C ILE A 186 12.05 6.84 -6.01
N GLN A 187 11.57 7.43 -7.11
CA GLN A 187 10.16 7.29 -7.52
C GLN A 187 9.77 5.83 -7.66
N ARG A 188 10.59 5.01 -8.34
CA ARG A 188 10.34 3.57 -8.49
C ARG A 188 10.39 2.82 -7.16
N ALA A 189 11.36 3.14 -6.29
CA ALA A 189 11.44 2.55 -4.96
C ALA A 189 10.16 2.82 -4.13
N THR A 190 9.62 4.05 -4.19
CA THR A 190 8.37 4.40 -3.48
C THR A 190 7.10 3.74 -4.03
N MET A 191 7.16 3.17 -5.24
CA MET A 191 6.05 2.43 -5.85
C MET A 191 6.21 0.91 -5.69
N THR A 192 7.30 0.44 -5.07
CA THR A 192 7.63 -0.98 -4.95
C THR A 192 7.12 -1.54 -3.62
N ILE A 193 6.47 -2.71 -3.66
CA ILE A 193 5.85 -3.36 -2.50
C ILE A 193 6.28 -4.83 -2.45
N PRO A 194 6.83 -5.31 -1.31
CA PRO A 194 7.24 -4.52 -0.14
C PRO A 194 8.40 -3.55 -0.48
N PRO A 195 8.57 -2.44 0.28
CA PRO A 195 9.66 -1.51 0.05
C PRO A 195 11.01 -2.18 0.34
N PHE A 196 12.06 -1.74 -0.39
CA PHE A 196 13.43 -2.11 -0.07
C PHE A 196 13.99 -1.19 1.01
N GLU A 197 14.55 -1.79 2.04
CA GLU A 197 15.12 -1.11 3.21
C GLU A 197 16.53 -1.65 3.47
N SER A 198 17.39 -0.76 3.96
CA SER A 198 18.74 -1.04 4.45
C SER A 198 18.90 -0.37 5.82
N GLU A 199 20.09 -0.44 6.41
CA GLU A 199 20.37 0.28 7.66
C GLU A 199 20.23 1.81 7.52
N SER A 200 20.46 2.35 6.31
CA SER A 200 20.50 3.79 6.04
C SER A 200 19.38 4.27 5.10
N TRP A 201 18.78 3.36 4.34
CA TRP A 201 17.68 3.64 3.42
C TRP A 201 16.39 3.00 3.94
N PRO A 202 15.25 3.71 3.93
CA PRO A 202 15.02 5.07 3.41
C PRO A 202 15.32 6.21 4.39
N GLY A 203 15.96 5.96 5.52
CA GLY A 203 16.24 6.97 6.55
C GLY A 203 16.94 8.24 6.05
N CYS A 204 17.87 8.14 5.09
CA CYS A 204 18.56 9.28 4.50
C CYS A 204 17.87 9.89 3.25
N ARG A 205 16.69 9.40 2.84
CA ARG A 205 16.00 9.81 1.61
C ARG A 205 15.78 11.31 1.50
N ALA A 206 15.24 11.95 2.54
CA ALA A 206 14.93 13.38 2.49
C ALA A 206 16.20 14.23 2.34
N LEU A 207 17.33 13.79 2.93
CA LEU A 207 18.63 14.42 2.74
C LEU A 207 19.13 14.26 1.29
N VAL A 208 19.03 13.06 0.71
CA VAL A 208 19.38 12.83 -0.71
C VAL A 208 18.50 13.67 -1.64
N GLU A 209 17.18 13.68 -1.45
CA GLU A 209 16.23 14.50 -2.21
C GLU A 209 16.55 16.00 -2.10
N TRP A 210 16.94 16.48 -0.91
CA TRP A 210 17.35 17.86 -0.70
C TRP A 210 18.63 18.21 -1.46
N VAL A 211 19.63 17.32 -1.51
CA VAL A 211 20.87 17.51 -2.29
C VAL A 211 20.58 17.53 -3.79
N ILE A 212 19.90 16.50 -4.33
CA ILE A 212 19.72 16.37 -5.78
C ILE A 212 18.79 17.46 -6.37
N ARG A 213 17.96 18.09 -5.53
CA ARG A 213 17.06 19.17 -5.96
C ARG A 213 17.80 20.39 -6.51
N THR A 214 19.06 20.63 -6.10
CA THR A 214 19.87 21.76 -6.59
C THR A 214 20.55 21.49 -7.94
N LEU A 215 20.57 20.23 -8.39
CA LEU A 215 21.18 19.83 -9.65
C LEU A 215 20.29 20.30 -10.83
N PRO A 216 20.86 20.55 -12.02
CA PRO A 216 20.08 20.95 -13.19
C PRO A 216 19.05 19.88 -13.60
N THR A 217 17.89 20.30 -14.10
CA THR A 217 16.92 19.40 -14.75
C THR A 217 17.32 19.12 -16.20
N GLY A 218 16.63 18.18 -16.86
CA GLY A 218 16.80 17.90 -18.29
C GLY A 218 17.89 16.89 -18.64
N GLY A 219 18.44 16.19 -17.65
CA GLY A 219 19.34 15.06 -17.88
C GLY A 219 18.63 13.81 -18.42
N VAL A 220 19.44 12.85 -18.84
CA VAL A 220 19.03 11.58 -19.41
C VAL A 220 19.14 10.49 -18.35
N GLY A 221 18.00 9.88 -18.00
CA GLY A 221 17.93 8.75 -17.08
C GLY A 221 18.63 7.48 -17.61
N HIS A 222 18.78 6.47 -16.76
CA HIS A 222 19.36 5.18 -17.15
C HIS A 222 18.64 4.61 -18.39
N GLN A 223 19.44 4.20 -19.38
CA GLN A 223 18.97 3.62 -20.63
C GLN A 223 19.23 2.12 -20.61
N THR A 224 18.16 1.35 -20.42
CA THR A 224 18.21 -0.10 -20.50
C THR A 224 18.41 -0.53 -21.97
N PRO A 225 19.27 -1.53 -22.25
CA PRO A 225 19.43 -2.07 -23.59
C PRO A 225 18.10 -2.53 -24.20
N GLU A 226 17.80 -2.08 -25.42
CA GLU A 226 16.55 -2.44 -26.08
C GLU A 226 16.68 -3.80 -26.79
N TRP A 227 15.92 -4.79 -26.33
CA TRP A 227 15.86 -6.14 -26.89
C TRP A 227 14.54 -6.37 -27.61
N ASP A 228 14.56 -6.29 -28.94
CA ASP A 228 13.40 -6.70 -29.73
C ASP A 228 13.40 -8.23 -29.95
N SER A 229 12.24 -8.75 -30.36
CA SER A 229 12.09 -10.19 -30.66
C SER A 229 13.08 -10.71 -31.71
N ARG A 230 13.60 -9.86 -32.60
CA ARG A 230 14.57 -10.27 -33.62
C ARG A 230 15.96 -10.45 -33.02
N LYS A 231 16.39 -9.56 -32.12
CA LYS A 231 17.65 -9.65 -31.38
C LYS A 231 17.64 -10.89 -30.48
N SER A 232 16.57 -11.12 -29.72
CA SER A 232 16.45 -12.30 -28.85
C SER A 232 16.49 -13.61 -29.66
N LYS A 233 15.74 -13.70 -30.77
CA LYS A 233 15.79 -14.87 -31.68
C LYS A 233 17.14 -15.05 -32.37
N ARG A 234 17.89 -13.97 -32.61
CA ARG A 234 19.26 -14.06 -33.14
C ARG A 234 20.21 -14.62 -32.08
N LEU A 235 20.10 -14.13 -30.84
CA LEU A 235 20.90 -14.61 -29.72
C LEU A 235 20.65 -16.09 -29.42
N ALA A 236 19.38 -16.53 -29.39
CA ALA A 236 19.04 -17.94 -29.25
C ALA A 236 19.68 -18.81 -30.34
N ARG A 237 19.62 -18.38 -31.61
CA ARG A 237 20.28 -19.09 -32.72
C ARG A 237 21.79 -19.15 -32.57
N GLN A 238 22.43 -18.08 -32.09
CA GLN A 238 23.87 -18.05 -31.83
C GLN A 238 24.24 -19.03 -30.70
N PHE A 239 23.48 -19.04 -29.61
CA PHE A 239 23.68 -19.97 -28.50
C PHE A 239 23.61 -21.43 -28.99
N PHE A 240 22.54 -21.82 -29.69
CA PHE A 240 22.38 -23.19 -30.17
C PHE A 240 23.40 -23.60 -31.24
N ALA A 241 23.93 -22.66 -32.01
CA ALA A 241 25.02 -22.92 -32.95
C ALA A 241 26.39 -23.04 -32.26
N SER A 242 26.55 -22.47 -31.07
CA SER A 242 27.80 -22.46 -30.31
C SER A 242 28.13 -23.83 -29.70
N GLN A 243 29.40 -24.02 -29.35
CA GLN A 243 29.86 -25.22 -28.62
C GLN A 243 29.14 -25.43 -27.27
N TYR A 244 28.56 -24.37 -26.69
CA TYR A 244 27.86 -24.45 -25.41
C TYR A 244 26.43 -24.98 -25.56
N GLY A 245 25.74 -24.59 -26.64
CA GLY A 245 24.32 -24.85 -26.83
C GLY A 245 23.97 -26.03 -27.73
N GLN A 246 24.90 -26.55 -28.53
CA GLN A 246 24.64 -27.63 -29.50
C GLN A 246 23.97 -28.88 -28.89
N ARG A 247 24.34 -29.24 -27.65
CA ARG A 247 23.77 -30.41 -26.95
C ARG A 247 22.32 -30.23 -26.49
N PHE A 248 21.81 -29.00 -26.53
CA PHE A 248 20.46 -28.62 -26.12
C PHE A 248 19.58 -28.24 -27.32
N TYR A 249 19.98 -28.63 -28.53
CA TYR A 249 19.24 -28.28 -29.74
C TYR A 249 18.01 -29.17 -29.95
N ASP A 250 16.99 -28.96 -29.12
CA ASP A 250 15.69 -29.62 -29.18
C ASP A 250 14.56 -28.64 -28.80
N ASP A 251 13.31 -29.05 -28.98
CA ASP A 251 12.15 -28.17 -28.76
C ASP A 251 11.95 -27.82 -27.28
N GLU A 252 12.27 -28.72 -26.34
CA GLU A 252 12.08 -28.47 -24.91
C GLU A 252 13.05 -27.41 -24.38
N HIS A 253 14.33 -27.47 -24.76
CA HIS A 253 15.32 -26.48 -24.33
C HIS A 253 15.17 -25.14 -25.04
N ARG A 254 14.53 -25.09 -26.22
CA ARG A 254 14.16 -23.82 -26.85
C ARG A 254 13.15 -23.06 -26.02
N ASP A 255 12.11 -23.73 -25.53
CA ASP A 255 11.08 -23.10 -24.69
C ASP A 255 11.67 -22.60 -23.36
N LEU A 256 12.58 -23.37 -22.75
CA LEU A 256 13.32 -22.95 -21.55
C LEU A 256 14.27 -21.77 -21.84
N LEU A 257 14.96 -21.77 -22.98
CA LEU A 257 15.82 -20.66 -23.36
C LEU A 257 15.01 -19.39 -23.63
N ASP A 258 13.85 -19.50 -24.29
CA ASP A 258 12.96 -18.36 -24.50
C ASP A 258 12.49 -17.77 -23.15
N THR A 259 12.24 -18.63 -22.16
CA THR A 259 11.94 -18.21 -20.77
C THR A 259 13.13 -17.49 -20.12
N LEU A 260 14.35 -18.01 -20.27
CA LEU A 260 15.58 -17.36 -19.77
C LEU A 260 15.84 -16.00 -20.44
N LEU A 261 15.63 -15.92 -21.75
CA LEU A 261 15.79 -14.68 -22.50
C LEU A 261 14.72 -13.68 -22.11
N TRP A 262 13.47 -14.10 -21.93
CA TRP A 262 12.40 -13.25 -21.44
C TRP A 262 12.73 -12.67 -20.05
N PHE A 263 13.20 -13.51 -19.12
CA PHE A 263 13.71 -13.03 -17.83
C PHE A 263 14.88 -12.06 -18.01
N GLY A 264 15.83 -12.34 -18.90
CA GLY A 264 17.01 -11.50 -19.07
C GLY A 264 16.76 -10.16 -19.75
N THR A 265 15.70 -10.02 -20.57
CA THR A 265 15.38 -8.79 -21.32
C THR A 265 14.29 -7.96 -20.68
N ASP A 266 13.22 -8.60 -20.21
CA ASP A 266 11.99 -7.94 -19.76
C ASP A 266 11.85 -7.94 -18.24
N TYR A 267 12.67 -8.76 -17.57
CA TYR A 267 12.86 -8.77 -16.13
C TYR A 267 14.33 -8.44 -15.83
N GLY A 268 14.67 -8.08 -14.58
CA GLY A 268 16.08 -7.80 -14.26
C GLY A 268 16.64 -6.49 -14.86
N ALA A 269 17.97 -6.45 -14.99
CA ALA A 269 18.74 -5.35 -15.59
C ALA A 269 18.52 -5.15 -17.11
N GLY A 270 17.71 -5.99 -17.76
CA GLY A 270 17.39 -5.88 -19.19
C GLY A 270 18.54 -6.23 -20.15
N ASP A 271 19.50 -7.01 -19.68
CA ASP A 271 20.56 -7.58 -20.50
C ASP A 271 20.68 -9.11 -20.32
N PRO A 272 20.32 -9.91 -21.33
CA PRO A 272 20.38 -11.37 -21.28
C PRO A 272 21.82 -11.91 -21.43
N LEU A 273 22.81 -11.06 -21.70
CA LEU A 273 24.22 -11.45 -21.81
C LEU A 273 24.98 -11.35 -20.48
N ARG A 274 24.39 -10.73 -19.45
CA ARG A 274 25.03 -10.50 -18.14
C ARG A 274 24.32 -11.29 -17.04
N TRP A 275 25.04 -12.20 -16.40
CA TRP A 275 24.53 -13.09 -15.35
C TRP A 275 25.43 -13.04 -14.11
N SER A 276 24.94 -12.42 -13.06
CA SER A 276 25.56 -12.42 -11.74
C SER A 276 24.99 -13.52 -10.85
N ASN A 277 25.64 -13.76 -9.71
CA ASN A 277 25.09 -14.57 -8.61
C ASN A 277 23.70 -14.06 -8.17
N VAL A 278 23.50 -12.74 -8.08
CA VAL A 278 22.22 -12.11 -7.71
C VAL A 278 21.13 -12.43 -8.75
N LYS A 279 21.42 -12.30 -10.04
CA LYS A 279 20.43 -12.64 -11.09
C LYS A 279 20.09 -14.13 -11.10
N VAL A 280 21.07 -15.00 -10.83
CA VAL A 280 20.83 -16.44 -10.67
C VAL A 280 19.91 -16.72 -9.48
N GLU A 281 20.15 -16.08 -8.34
CA GLU A 281 19.30 -16.18 -7.16
C GLU A 281 17.88 -15.71 -7.45
N MET A 282 17.72 -14.52 -8.02
CA MET A 282 16.41 -13.99 -8.39
C MET A 282 15.65 -14.92 -9.35
N LEU A 283 16.35 -15.53 -10.30
CA LEU A 283 15.74 -16.45 -11.26
C LEU A 283 15.32 -17.77 -10.59
N LEU A 284 16.24 -18.45 -9.93
CA LEU A 284 16.05 -19.83 -9.46
C LEU A 284 15.38 -19.92 -8.09
N ALA A 285 15.63 -18.99 -7.18
CA ALA A 285 15.07 -19.02 -5.83
C ALA A 285 13.70 -18.34 -5.72
N ASP A 286 13.31 -17.50 -6.69
CA ASP A 286 12.03 -16.78 -6.65
C ASP A 286 11.26 -16.85 -7.96
N TRP A 287 11.81 -16.32 -9.05
CA TRP A 287 11.00 -15.99 -10.21
C TRP A 287 10.46 -17.22 -10.94
N ILE A 288 11.28 -18.23 -11.22
CA ILE A 288 10.81 -19.46 -11.88
C ILE A 288 9.81 -20.21 -10.99
N PRO A 289 10.12 -20.56 -9.73
CA PRO A 289 9.19 -21.28 -8.87
C PRO A 289 7.84 -20.58 -8.70
N ARG A 290 7.83 -19.24 -8.68
CA ARG A 290 6.63 -18.43 -8.40
C ARG A 290 5.85 -18.00 -9.64
N LYS A 291 6.51 -17.72 -10.77
CA LYS A 291 5.89 -17.09 -11.95
C LYS A 291 5.72 -18.00 -13.16
N VAL A 292 6.49 -19.07 -13.27
CA VAL A 292 6.47 -19.91 -14.48
C VAL A 292 5.65 -21.17 -14.25
N VAL A 293 4.50 -21.24 -14.90
CA VAL A 293 3.59 -22.39 -14.83
C VAL A 293 4.00 -23.41 -15.89
N ALA A 294 4.73 -24.44 -15.48
CA ALA A 294 5.16 -25.54 -16.34
C ALA A 294 5.34 -26.84 -15.51
N PRO A 295 5.28 -28.02 -16.14
CA PRO A 295 5.55 -29.28 -15.45
C PRO A 295 6.93 -29.29 -14.79
N ALA A 296 7.02 -29.81 -13.56
CA ALA A 296 8.29 -29.86 -12.81
C ALA A 296 9.40 -30.62 -13.55
N GLU A 297 9.06 -31.63 -14.35
CA GLU A 297 10.00 -32.39 -15.19
C GLU A 297 10.62 -31.55 -16.32
N HIS A 298 9.89 -30.56 -16.83
CA HIS A 298 10.38 -29.62 -17.82
C HIS A 298 11.29 -28.59 -17.16
N LEU A 299 10.85 -27.99 -16.04
CA LEU A 299 11.63 -27.00 -15.27
C LEU A 299 12.92 -27.59 -14.70
N ALA A 300 12.93 -28.87 -14.32
CA ALA A 300 14.11 -29.54 -13.76
C ALA A 300 15.34 -29.52 -14.69
N LYS A 301 15.17 -29.29 -16.00
CA LYS A 301 16.24 -29.20 -17.01
C LYS A 301 16.90 -27.81 -17.07
N LEU A 302 16.28 -26.79 -16.47
CA LEU A 302 16.71 -25.40 -16.55
C LEU A 302 18.13 -25.14 -16.02
N PRO A 303 18.57 -25.70 -14.87
CA PRO A 303 19.90 -25.39 -14.32
C PRO A 303 21.05 -25.76 -15.26
N ASP A 304 20.96 -26.92 -15.93
CA ASP A 304 21.98 -27.37 -16.88
C ASP A 304 22.04 -26.51 -18.15
N LEU A 305 20.88 -26.08 -18.63
CA LEU A 305 20.78 -25.12 -19.73
C LEU A 305 21.37 -23.76 -19.32
N LEU A 306 21.01 -23.27 -18.13
CA LEU A 306 21.47 -21.99 -17.59
C LEU A 306 22.99 -21.96 -17.45
N ARG A 307 23.62 -23.02 -16.90
CA ARG A 307 25.09 -23.12 -16.81
C ARG A 307 25.76 -22.94 -18.18
N ALA A 308 25.22 -23.59 -19.22
CA ALA A 308 25.76 -23.47 -20.56
C ALA A 308 25.50 -22.08 -21.16
N TYR A 309 24.32 -21.53 -20.93
CA TYR A 309 23.94 -20.22 -21.40
C TYR A 309 24.79 -19.11 -20.76
N VAL A 310 25.05 -19.16 -19.44
CA VAL A 310 25.95 -18.22 -18.74
C VAL A 310 27.34 -18.22 -19.36
N ARG A 311 27.92 -19.40 -19.61
CA ARG A 311 29.25 -19.49 -20.26
C ARG A 311 29.27 -18.87 -21.64
N PHE A 312 28.23 -19.09 -22.45
CA PHE A 312 28.08 -18.47 -23.76
C PHE A 312 27.91 -16.94 -23.65
N ALA A 313 26.97 -16.50 -22.83
CA ALA A 313 26.62 -15.10 -22.61
C ALA A 313 27.82 -14.28 -22.15
N HIS A 314 28.56 -14.78 -21.16
CA HIS A 314 29.75 -14.13 -20.64
C HIS A 314 30.90 -14.10 -21.66
N ALA A 315 31.07 -15.16 -22.46
CA ALA A 315 32.05 -15.16 -23.54
C ALA A 315 31.72 -14.12 -24.62
N GLU A 316 30.44 -13.97 -24.99
CA GLU A 316 29.98 -12.96 -25.95
C GLU A 316 30.11 -11.52 -25.41
N ALA A 317 29.84 -11.33 -24.11
CA ALA A 317 29.94 -10.03 -23.45
C ALA A 317 31.38 -9.65 -23.02
N GLY A 318 32.32 -10.60 -23.06
CA GLY A 318 33.69 -10.40 -22.59
C GLY A 318 33.81 -10.29 -21.07
N ILE A 319 32.91 -10.93 -20.31
CA ILE A 319 32.92 -10.92 -18.84
C ILE A 319 34.07 -11.80 -18.32
N GLY A 320 34.75 -11.33 -17.27
CA GLY A 320 35.85 -12.05 -16.63
C GLY A 320 35.51 -13.50 -16.23
N ALA A 321 36.50 -14.40 -16.36
CA ALA A 321 36.32 -15.82 -16.01
C ALA A 321 35.92 -16.03 -14.54
N ARG A 322 36.47 -15.23 -13.63
CA ARG A 322 36.12 -15.23 -12.20
C ARG A 322 34.61 -15.07 -11.98
N TRP A 323 33.99 -14.10 -12.64
CA TRP A 323 32.56 -13.82 -12.50
C TRP A 323 31.69 -14.89 -13.16
N THR A 324 32.19 -15.50 -14.23
CA THR A 324 31.55 -16.68 -14.82
C THR A 324 31.54 -17.84 -13.83
N ASP A 325 32.66 -18.13 -13.18
CA ASP A 325 32.76 -19.20 -12.19
C ASP A 325 31.88 -18.92 -10.97
N GLU A 326 31.79 -17.67 -10.52
CA GLU A 326 30.90 -17.27 -9.42
C GLU A 326 29.42 -17.45 -9.75
N ALA A 327 28.98 -17.01 -10.93
CA ALA A 327 27.60 -17.22 -11.37
C ALA A 327 27.26 -18.71 -11.46
N LEU A 328 28.20 -19.54 -11.95
CA LEU A 328 28.03 -21.00 -12.00
C LEU A 328 27.97 -21.62 -10.60
N ALA A 329 28.82 -21.19 -9.68
CA ALA A 329 28.80 -21.64 -8.29
C ALA A 329 27.48 -21.27 -7.59
N ALA A 330 26.90 -20.11 -7.90
CA ALA A 330 25.58 -19.73 -7.41
C ALA A 330 24.48 -20.69 -7.92
N ILE A 331 24.53 -21.09 -9.21
CA ILE A 331 23.59 -22.08 -9.76
C ILE A 331 23.72 -23.40 -8.99
N ASP A 332 24.95 -23.87 -8.78
CA ASP A 332 25.22 -25.12 -8.05
C ASP A 332 24.71 -25.07 -6.60
N ALA A 333 24.85 -23.93 -5.93
CA ALA A 333 24.40 -23.74 -4.55
C ALA A 333 22.87 -23.72 -4.43
N ILE A 334 22.17 -23.08 -5.37
CA ILE A 334 20.71 -22.86 -5.31
C ILE A 334 19.93 -24.05 -5.88
N GLU A 335 20.50 -24.79 -6.84
CA GLU A 335 19.80 -25.88 -7.54
C GLU A 335 19.08 -26.87 -6.60
N PRO A 336 19.68 -27.38 -5.51
CA PRO A 336 18.99 -28.32 -4.62
C PRO A 336 17.69 -27.77 -4.01
N GLN A 337 17.65 -26.47 -3.72
CA GLN A 337 16.44 -25.80 -3.22
C GLN A 337 15.43 -25.60 -4.35
N TYR A 338 15.88 -25.07 -5.48
CA TYR A 338 15.06 -24.90 -6.67
C TYR A 338 14.32 -26.18 -7.07
N GLN A 339 15.04 -27.31 -7.11
CA GLN A 339 14.47 -28.62 -7.44
C GLN A 339 13.37 -29.05 -6.44
N ARG A 340 13.48 -28.69 -5.16
CA ARG A 340 12.41 -28.95 -4.19
C ARG A 340 11.19 -28.08 -4.47
N GLU A 341 11.40 -26.78 -4.67
CA GLU A 341 10.32 -25.79 -4.82
C GLU A 341 9.45 -26.03 -6.05
N ILE A 342 10.04 -26.33 -7.21
CA ILE A 342 9.26 -26.63 -8.43
C ILE A 342 8.40 -27.90 -8.32
N ARG A 343 8.67 -28.76 -7.32
CA ARG A 343 7.91 -29.99 -7.03
C ARG A 343 6.93 -29.80 -5.88
N THR A 344 6.91 -28.65 -5.22
CA THR A 344 6.00 -28.34 -4.12
C THR A 344 4.69 -27.75 -4.68
N PRO A 345 3.54 -28.42 -4.48
CA PRO A 345 2.25 -27.90 -4.92
C PRO A 345 1.90 -26.57 -4.22
N GLY A 346 1.40 -25.58 -4.98
CA GLY A 346 0.77 -24.37 -4.43
C GLY A 346 1.62 -23.09 -4.41
N LEU A 347 2.92 -23.13 -4.73
CA LEU A 347 3.77 -21.91 -4.79
C LEU A 347 3.39 -20.95 -5.93
N GLN A 348 2.72 -21.44 -6.96
CA GLN A 348 2.34 -20.70 -8.17
C GLN A 348 0.90 -20.15 -8.12
N SER A 349 0.24 -20.25 -6.96
CA SER A 349 -1.17 -19.86 -6.84
C SER A 349 -1.32 -18.36 -6.57
N PRO A 350 -2.40 -17.72 -7.06
CA PRO A 350 -2.74 -16.34 -6.71
C PRO A 350 -2.79 -16.10 -5.18
N GLU A 351 -3.21 -17.10 -4.41
CA GLU A 351 -3.31 -17.05 -2.95
C GLU A 351 -1.94 -17.00 -2.29
N ALA A 352 -0.96 -17.79 -2.77
CA ALA A 352 0.41 -17.76 -2.26
C ALA A 352 1.10 -16.40 -2.52
N LEU A 353 0.84 -15.79 -3.69
CA LEU A 353 1.36 -14.46 -4.03
C LEU A 353 0.77 -13.37 -3.12
N LEU A 354 -0.51 -13.47 -2.77
CA LEU A 354 -1.19 -12.49 -1.92
C LEU A 354 -0.79 -12.64 -0.45
N ALA A 355 -0.63 -13.87 0.05
CA ALA A 355 -0.08 -14.14 1.38
C ALA A 355 1.32 -13.52 1.58
N GLN A 356 2.19 -13.59 0.56
CA GLN A 356 3.52 -12.96 0.60
C GLN A 356 3.47 -11.42 0.62
N LEU A 357 2.42 -10.80 0.06
CA LEU A 357 2.21 -9.35 0.12
C LEU A 357 1.55 -8.91 1.43
N GLY A 358 1.35 -9.83 2.39
CA GLY A 358 0.61 -9.57 3.63
C GLY A 358 -0.90 -9.42 3.42
N ILE A 359 -1.41 -9.87 2.28
CA ILE A 359 -2.82 -9.76 1.87
C ILE A 359 -3.48 -11.14 2.04
N ASP A 360 -4.12 -11.36 3.19
CA ASP A 360 -4.94 -12.55 3.42
C ASP A 360 -6.35 -12.35 2.84
N ILE A 361 -6.59 -12.86 1.63
CA ILE A 361 -7.90 -12.83 0.96
C ILE A 361 -8.82 -14.01 1.34
N GLY A 362 -8.34 -15.02 2.07
CA GLY A 362 -9.07 -16.26 2.31
C GLY A 362 -9.88 -16.27 3.59
N MET A 363 -9.28 -15.86 4.72
CA MET A 363 -9.94 -15.89 6.03
C MET A 363 -10.70 -14.60 6.35
N ASP A 364 -10.17 -13.46 5.91
CA ASP A 364 -10.69 -12.12 6.18
C ASP A 364 -12.10 -11.87 5.59
N ARG A 365 -12.45 -12.48 4.45
CA ARG A 365 -13.80 -12.33 3.87
C ARG A 365 -14.88 -13.08 4.66
N ARG A 366 -14.56 -14.27 5.17
CA ARG A 366 -15.50 -15.10 5.94
C ARG A 366 -15.72 -14.52 7.33
N GLU A 367 -14.65 -14.10 7.99
CA GLU A 367 -14.72 -13.43 9.30
C GLU A 367 -15.45 -12.10 9.23
N ARG A 368 -15.08 -11.20 8.29
CA ARG A 368 -15.86 -9.97 8.08
C ARG A 368 -17.32 -10.27 7.78
N LYS A 369 -17.60 -11.32 7.02
CA LYS A 369 -18.99 -11.66 6.71
C LYS A 369 -19.74 -12.13 7.96
N LEU A 370 -19.11 -12.93 8.82
CA LEU A 370 -19.68 -13.33 10.10
C LEU A 370 -19.88 -12.13 11.02
N ASP A 371 -18.93 -11.19 11.10
CA ASP A 371 -19.06 -9.96 11.89
C ASP A 371 -20.23 -9.09 11.41
N GLU A 372 -20.41 -8.95 10.09
CA GLU A 372 -21.57 -8.26 9.52
C GLU A 372 -22.89 -8.91 9.93
N LEU A 373 -22.97 -10.24 9.90
CA LEU A 373 -24.17 -11.00 10.28
C LEU A 373 -24.42 -10.90 11.79
N THR A 374 -23.37 -10.99 12.61
CA THR A 374 -23.38 -10.78 14.07
C THR A 374 -23.95 -9.41 14.43
N ALA A 375 -23.49 -8.35 13.74
CA ALA A 375 -23.98 -7.00 13.94
C ALA A 375 -25.45 -6.82 13.52
N CYS A 376 -25.98 -7.64 12.60
CA CYS A 376 -27.39 -7.57 12.21
C CYS A 376 -28.33 -8.10 13.32
N VAL A 377 -27.92 -9.17 14.00
CA VAL A 377 -28.75 -9.89 14.98
C VAL A 377 -28.52 -9.47 16.43
N GLY A 378 -27.42 -8.77 16.70
CA GLY A 378 -27.09 -8.23 18.02
C GLY A 378 -26.10 -9.05 18.84
N GLY A 379 -25.35 -9.97 18.22
CA GLY A 379 -24.32 -10.76 18.91
C GLY A 379 -24.12 -12.17 18.34
N HIS A 380 -23.00 -12.81 18.71
CA HIS A 380 -22.65 -14.15 18.22
C HIS A 380 -23.65 -15.21 18.70
N ASP A 381 -24.05 -15.16 19.98
CA ASP A 381 -25.04 -16.10 20.54
C ASP A 381 -26.38 -16.03 19.80
N GLN A 382 -26.82 -14.82 19.44
CA GLN A 382 -28.03 -14.62 18.63
C GLN A 382 -27.86 -15.15 17.21
N LEU A 383 -26.67 -15.02 16.62
CA LEU A 383 -26.37 -15.55 15.29
C LEU A 383 -26.36 -17.08 15.29
N ASP A 384 -25.85 -17.70 16.35
CA ASP A 384 -25.77 -19.15 16.50
C ASP A 384 -27.14 -19.80 16.68
N HIS A 385 -28.01 -19.15 17.45
CA HIS A 385 -29.34 -19.65 17.75
C HIS A 385 -30.45 -19.06 16.88
N LEU A 386 -30.10 -18.31 15.82
CA LEU A 386 -31.09 -17.71 14.93
C LEU A 386 -31.94 -18.79 14.25
N ASP A 387 -33.26 -18.67 14.39
CA ASP A 387 -34.27 -19.42 13.63
C ASP A 387 -35.03 -18.51 12.65
N ASP A 388 -35.80 -19.11 11.75
CA ASP A 388 -36.62 -18.41 10.78
C ASP A 388 -38.10 -18.33 11.15
N THR A 389 -38.43 -18.47 12.45
CA THR A 389 -39.81 -18.33 12.93
C THR A 389 -40.34 -16.93 12.60
N PRO A 390 -41.49 -16.82 11.91
CA PRO A 390 -42.08 -15.52 11.59
C PRO A 390 -42.38 -14.67 12.82
N LEU A 391 -42.25 -13.36 12.68
CA LEU A 391 -42.66 -12.43 13.74
C LEU A 391 -44.17 -12.58 14.02
N PRO A 392 -44.58 -12.67 15.30
CA PRO A 392 -45.98 -12.88 15.66
C PRO A 392 -46.83 -11.62 15.38
N ASP A 393 -48.14 -11.79 15.25
CA ASP A 393 -49.06 -10.65 15.35
C ASP A 393 -49.18 -10.24 16.82
N GLU A 394 -48.68 -9.04 17.15
CA GLU A 394 -48.72 -8.52 18.51
C GLU A 394 -49.34 -7.11 18.53
N PRO A 395 -50.14 -6.79 19.58
CA PRO A 395 -50.66 -5.44 19.75
C PRO A 395 -49.52 -4.45 19.99
N PHE A 396 -49.72 -3.20 19.59
CA PHE A 396 -48.75 -2.14 19.84
C PHE A 396 -48.55 -1.91 21.35
N ARG A 397 -47.28 -1.86 21.79
CA ARG A 397 -46.92 -1.64 23.19
C ARG A 397 -46.89 -0.13 23.50
N TRP A 398 -47.69 0.27 24.48
CA TRP A 398 -47.82 1.68 24.91
C TRP A 398 -46.95 2.05 26.11
N ASP A 399 -46.21 1.09 26.67
CA ASP A 399 -45.38 1.28 27.87
C ASP A 399 -44.34 2.39 27.63
N GLY A 400 -44.29 3.37 28.55
CA GLY A 400 -43.37 4.51 28.45
C GLY A 400 -43.84 5.64 27.50
N ILE A 401 -45.02 5.53 26.86
CA ILE A 401 -45.54 6.53 25.91
C ILE A 401 -46.65 7.35 26.58
N GLY A 402 -46.28 8.49 27.19
CA GLY A 402 -47.20 9.33 27.97
C GLY A 402 -47.90 10.46 27.21
N GLY A 403 -49.03 10.91 27.77
CA GLY A 403 -49.70 12.21 27.58
C GLY A 403 -49.77 12.76 26.16
N ASP A 404 -48.92 13.75 25.87
CA ASP A 404 -49.02 14.59 24.67
C ASP A 404 -48.54 13.88 23.39
N ALA A 405 -47.72 12.83 23.50
CA ALA A 405 -47.21 12.08 22.34
C ALA A 405 -48.18 10.99 21.85
N ALA A 406 -49.01 10.45 22.74
CA ALA A 406 -49.85 9.28 22.46
C ALA A 406 -50.84 9.46 21.29
N PRO A 407 -51.56 10.60 21.13
CA PRO A 407 -52.43 10.80 19.97
C PRO A 407 -51.67 10.75 18.65
N ARG A 408 -50.48 11.36 18.63
CA ARG A 408 -49.66 11.46 17.43
C ARG A 408 -48.99 10.13 17.07
N VAL A 409 -48.53 9.39 18.07
CA VAL A 409 -48.04 8.01 17.88
C VAL A 409 -49.15 7.11 17.35
N ARG A 410 -50.40 7.30 17.79
CA ARG A 410 -51.57 6.57 17.25
C ARG A 410 -51.80 6.84 15.76
N ASP A 411 -51.68 8.10 15.32
CA ASP A 411 -51.83 8.45 13.91
C ASP A 411 -50.72 7.83 13.04
N ILE A 412 -49.47 7.86 13.54
CA ILE A 412 -48.32 7.26 12.84
C ILE A 412 -48.45 5.74 12.79
N LEU A 413 -48.87 5.12 13.89
CA LEU A 413 -49.15 3.69 13.97
C LEU A 413 -50.21 3.29 12.95
N ALA A 414 -51.33 4.01 12.87
CA ALA A 414 -52.40 3.70 11.91
C ALA A 414 -51.95 3.78 10.44
N LEU A 415 -51.09 4.74 10.10
CA LEU A 415 -50.52 4.86 8.76
C LEU A 415 -49.50 3.75 8.45
N THR A 416 -48.69 3.40 9.45
CA THR A 416 -47.68 2.35 9.35
C THR A 416 -48.33 0.98 9.17
N ASP A 417 -49.33 0.67 9.99
CA ASP A 417 -50.10 -0.57 9.93
C ASP A 417 -50.83 -0.71 8.59
N ARG A 418 -51.51 0.36 8.13
CA ARG A 418 -52.18 0.38 6.82
C ARG A 418 -51.22 0.12 5.67
N CYS A 419 -50.03 0.73 5.69
CA CYS A 419 -49.02 0.48 4.67
C CYS A 419 -48.58 -0.99 4.67
N CYS A 420 -48.33 -1.56 5.85
CA CYS A 420 -47.91 -2.95 5.94
C CYS A 420 -49.02 -3.91 5.45
N GLU A 421 -50.28 -3.62 5.76
CA GLU A 421 -51.44 -4.41 5.31
C GLU A 421 -51.67 -4.34 3.79
N GLN A 422 -51.40 -3.19 3.17
CA GLN A 422 -51.71 -2.96 1.76
C GLN A 422 -50.58 -3.37 0.81
N VAL A 423 -49.32 -3.22 1.22
CA VAL A 423 -48.16 -3.39 0.32
C VAL A 423 -47.00 -4.21 0.90
N LEU A 424 -47.07 -4.67 2.14
CA LEU A 424 -46.10 -5.59 2.76
C LEU A 424 -46.84 -6.76 3.42
N ASP A 425 -46.45 -7.15 4.63
CA ASP A 425 -47.05 -8.24 5.39
C ASP A 425 -47.12 -7.96 6.90
N LEU A 426 -47.61 -8.97 7.62
CA LEU A 426 -47.74 -8.98 9.07
C LEU A 426 -46.40 -8.82 9.81
N GLU A 427 -45.32 -9.42 9.31
CA GLU A 427 -44.01 -9.36 9.97
C GLU A 427 -43.43 -7.95 9.90
N TYR A 428 -43.57 -7.29 8.75
CA TYR A 428 -43.23 -5.87 8.60
C TYR A 428 -44.06 -4.99 9.53
N ARG A 429 -45.36 -5.28 9.70
CA ARG A 429 -46.23 -4.57 10.66
C ARG A 429 -45.69 -4.70 12.09
N THR A 430 -45.38 -5.92 12.52
CA THR A 430 -44.83 -6.18 13.86
C THR A 430 -43.48 -5.50 14.08
N ALA A 431 -42.54 -5.63 13.14
CA ALA A 431 -41.23 -4.98 13.23
C ALA A 431 -41.36 -3.44 13.28
N CYS A 432 -42.26 -2.86 12.50
CA CYS A 432 -42.54 -1.42 12.52
C CYS A 432 -43.15 -0.96 13.85
N ARG A 433 -44.09 -1.74 14.42
CA ARG A 433 -44.68 -1.47 15.75
C ARG A 433 -43.60 -1.47 16.84
N ARG A 434 -42.70 -2.45 16.83
CA ARG A 434 -41.58 -2.55 17.78
C ARG A 434 -40.62 -1.36 17.68
N LEU A 435 -40.27 -0.96 16.45
CA LEU A 435 -39.41 0.20 16.22
C LEU A 435 -40.09 1.49 16.70
N LEU A 436 -41.35 1.69 16.33
CA LEU A 436 -42.12 2.86 16.72
C LEU A 436 -42.28 2.95 18.25
N ALA A 437 -42.60 1.83 18.92
CA ALA A 437 -42.72 1.77 20.38
C ALA A 437 -41.39 2.12 21.07
N ARG A 438 -40.26 1.56 20.60
CA ARG A 438 -38.93 1.88 21.16
C ARG A 438 -38.57 3.35 21.01
N VAL A 439 -38.77 3.93 19.83
CA VAL A 439 -38.47 5.35 19.59
C VAL A 439 -39.39 6.24 20.44
N ALA A 440 -40.67 5.88 20.57
CA ALA A 440 -41.63 6.63 21.38
C ALA A 440 -41.37 6.54 22.89
N ALA A 441 -40.89 5.40 23.39
CA ALA A 441 -40.50 5.25 24.78
C ALA A 441 -39.19 5.98 25.11
N ASN A 442 -38.23 6.00 24.19
CA ASN A 442 -36.92 6.62 24.40
C ASN A 442 -36.93 8.16 24.23
N ASP A 443 -37.59 8.66 23.19
CA ASP A 443 -37.73 10.11 22.95
C ASP A 443 -39.11 10.43 22.35
N PRO A 444 -40.12 10.69 23.20
CA PRO A 444 -41.47 11.08 22.76
C PRO A 444 -41.49 12.38 21.93
N THR A 445 -40.49 13.26 22.11
CA THR A 445 -40.45 14.58 21.44
C THR A 445 -40.01 14.49 19.98
N SER A 446 -39.31 13.40 19.63
CA SER A 446 -38.87 13.10 18.25
C SER A 446 -40.03 13.11 17.25
N PHE A 447 -41.25 12.81 17.71
CA PHE A 447 -42.46 12.79 16.90
C PHE A 447 -43.05 14.18 16.67
N GLY A 448 -42.81 15.17 17.52
CA GLY A 448 -43.52 16.45 17.55
C GLY A 448 -43.33 17.38 16.35
N ARG A 449 -42.34 17.14 15.48
CA ARG A 449 -42.05 17.97 14.29
C ARG A 449 -42.27 17.19 12.98
N GLY A 450 -42.92 17.81 11.99
CA GLY A 450 -43.12 17.27 10.63
C GLY A 450 -44.52 16.68 10.37
N ARG A 451 -44.74 16.15 9.16
CA ARG A 451 -45.97 15.45 8.76
C ARG A 451 -45.98 14.00 9.27
N VAL A 452 -47.12 13.52 9.76
CA VAL A 452 -47.25 12.15 10.30
C VAL A 452 -46.94 11.08 9.24
N GLU A 453 -47.25 11.36 7.98
CA GLU A 453 -46.98 10.51 6.83
C GLU A 453 -45.48 10.38 6.55
N THR A 454 -44.71 11.46 6.75
CA THR A 454 -43.24 11.43 6.62
C THR A 454 -42.60 10.59 7.72
N VAL A 455 -43.17 10.63 8.94
CA VAL A 455 -42.66 9.82 10.05
C VAL A 455 -43.02 8.35 9.86
N ALA A 456 -44.27 8.04 9.50
CA ALA A 456 -44.71 6.67 9.20
C ALA A 456 -43.90 6.07 8.04
N GLY A 457 -43.71 6.83 6.96
CA GLY A 457 -42.86 6.42 5.84
C GLY A 457 -41.41 6.16 6.25
N ALA A 458 -40.85 6.94 7.18
CA ALA A 458 -39.50 6.70 7.70
C ALA A 458 -39.40 5.45 8.58
N VAL A 459 -40.43 5.14 9.39
CA VAL A 459 -40.49 3.90 10.19
C VAL A 459 -40.46 2.67 9.27
N VAL A 460 -41.35 2.63 8.27
CA VAL A 460 -41.42 1.52 7.31
C VAL A 460 -40.14 1.43 6.47
N TRP A 461 -39.55 2.57 6.11
CA TRP A 461 -38.29 2.60 5.36
C TRP A 461 -37.11 2.04 6.17
N ILE A 462 -37.00 2.33 7.46
CA ILE A 462 -35.96 1.76 8.34
C ILE A 462 -36.08 0.24 8.38
N ILE A 463 -37.27 -0.29 8.65
CA ILE A 463 -37.51 -1.74 8.69
C ILE A 463 -37.26 -2.38 7.32
N GLY A 464 -37.72 -1.75 6.24
CA GLY A 464 -37.46 -2.20 4.88
C GLY A 464 -35.97 -2.27 4.56
N LYS A 465 -35.18 -1.28 4.99
CA LYS A 465 -33.72 -1.29 4.81
C LYS A 465 -33.02 -2.39 5.60
N ALA A 466 -33.36 -2.57 6.88
CA ALA A 466 -32.80 -3.62 7.72
C ALA A 466 -33.06 -5.03 7.15
N ASN A 467 -34.20 -5.19 6.46
CA ASN A 467 -34.65 -6.44 5.86
C ASN A 467 -34.33 -6.58 4.37
N ASN A 468 -33.48 -5.73 3.79
CA ASN A 468 -33.10 -5.75 2.37
C ASN A 468 -34.26 -5.61 1.36
N LEU A 469 -35.41 -5.08 1.78
CA LEU A 469 -36.60 -4.91 0.94
C LEU A 469 -36.34 -4.13 -0.36
N PHE A 470 -35.42 -3.15 -0.32
CA PHE A 470 -35.10 -2.27 -1.44
C PHE A 470 -33.83 -2.65 -2.22
N ARG A 471 -33.23 -3.82 -1.95
CA ARG A 471 -31.94 -4.21 -2.54
C ARG A 471 -32.12 -4.71 -3.97
N TYR A 472 -31.49 -4.10 -4.97
CA TYR A 472 -31.52 -4.63 -6.34
C TYR A 472 -30.54 -5.81 -6.53
N PRO A 473 -30.86 -6.86 -7.30
CA PRO A 473 -32.14 -7.16 -7.97
C PRO A 473 -33.14 -7.97 -7.11
N ALA A 474 -32.78 -8.32 -5.87
CA ALA A 474 -33.46 -9.32 -5.05
C ALA A 474 -34.60 -8.78 -4.15
N GLY A 475 -34.78 -7.47 -4.05
CA GLY A 475 -35.71 -6.81 -3.15
C GLY A 475 -37.11 -6.66 -3.75
N GLY A 476 -38.14 -6.83 -2.92
CA GLY A 476 -39.54 -6.85 -3.36
C GLY A 476 -40.17 -5.49 -3.67
N MET A 477 -39.51 -4.36 -3.39
CA MET A 477 -40.11 -3.02 -3.55
C MET A 477 -39.06 -1.94 -3.86
N GLN A 478 -39.42 -0.91 -4.65
CA GLN A 478 -38.57 0.28 -4.80
C GLN A 478 -38.93 1.34 -3.75
N VAL A 479 -37.93 2.11 -3.30
CA VAL A 479 -38.15 3.20 -2.33
C VAL A 479 -39.20 4.19 -2.83
N LYS A 480 -39.20 4.53 -4.13
CA LYS A 480 -40.16 5.47 -4.71
C LYS A 480 -41.62 5.00 -4.56
N ASP A 481 -41.86 3.69 -4.63
CA ASP A 481 -43.19 3.09 -4.55
C ASP A 481 -43.69 3.11 -3.10
N LEU A 482 -42.81 2.80 -2.14
CA LEU A 482 -43.11 2.99 -0.72
C LEU A 482 -43.44 4.46 -0.40
N MET A 483 -42.64 5.40 -0.91
CA MET A 483 -42.86 6.83 -0.65
C MET A 483 -44.16 7.34 -1.29
N ALA A 484 -44.52 6.83 -2.46
CA ALA A 484 -45.79 7.15 -3.11
C ALA A 484 -47.00 6.74 -2.24
N HIS A 485 -46.91 5.62 -1.51
CA HIS A 485 -47.96 5.17 -0.58
C HIS A 485 -48.26 6.19 0.53
N PHE A 486 -47.25 6.92 0.99
CA PHE A 486 -47.40 7.96 2.01
C PHE A 486 -47.62 9.37 1.41
N GLY A 487 -47.68 9.48 0.07
CA GLY A 487 -47.82 10.77 -0.61
C GLY A 487 -46.64 11.72 -0.38
N ILE A 488 -45.43 11.17 -0.23
CA ILE A 488 -44.19 11.93 0.05
C ILE A 488 -43.16 11.79 -1.08
N GLN A 489 -42.35 12.84 -1.25
CA GLN A 489 -41.24 12.84 -2.20
C GLN A 489 -40.02 12.13 -1.60
N GLN A 490 -39.26 11.40 -2.43
CA GLN A 490 -38.19 10.48 -2.00
C GLN A 490 -37.06 11.15 -1.17
N GLY A 491 -36.76 12.43 -1.41
CA GLY A 491 -35.57 13.12 -0.87
C GLY A 491 -35.57 13.39 0.65
N GLY A 492 -36.71 13.27 1.34
CA GLY A 492 -36.83 13.62 2.76
C GLY A 492 -36.80 12.46 3.76
N VAL A 493 -36.93 11.21 3.29
CA VAL A 493 -37.16 10.06 4.18
C VAL A 493 -35.91 9.63 4.94
N SER A 494 -34.73 9.69 4.32
CA SER A 494 -33.45 9.30 4.94
C SER A 494 -33.07 10.23 6.10
N GLN A 495 -33.23 11.54 5.93
CA GLN A 495 -32.99 12.53 6.99
C GLN A 495 -33.93 12.31 8.18
N ARG A 496 -35.20 11.98 7.90
CA ARG A 496 -36.16 11.65 8.95
C ARG A 496 -35.81 10.33 9.64
N ALA A 497 -35.41 9.30 8.88
CA ALA A 497 -34.97 8.03 9.41
C ALA A 497 -33.75 8.18 10.34
N ALA A 498 -32.75 8.98 9.96
CA ALA A 498 -31.60 9.30 10.81
C ALA A 498 -31.97 9.98 12.14
N THR A 499 -33.08 10.73 12.16
CA THR A 499 -33.60 11.33 13.40
C THR A 499 -34.26 10.28 14.29
N LEU A 500 -35.03 9.35 13.73
CA LEU A 500 -35.68 8.28 14.47
C LEU A 500 -34.67 7.25 15.01
N LEU A 501 -33.61 6.93 14.26
CA LEU A 501 -32.55 6.01 14.72
C LEU A 501 -31.83 6.56 15.95
N ARG A 502 -31.46 7.85 15.93
CA ARG A 502 -30.86 8.53 17.08
C ARG A 502 -31.80 8.56 18.28
N ALA A 503 -33.08 8.90 18.05
CA ALA A 503 -34.11 8.90 19.09
C ALA A 503 -34.35 7.49 19.69
N GLY A 504 -34.22 6.44 18.89
CA GLY A 504 -34.34 5.05 19.32
C GLY A 504 -33.10 4.47 20.00
N GLY A 505 -31.99 5.22 20.05
CA GLY A 505 -30.72 4.77 20.63
C GLY A 505 -30.04 3.66 19.81
N PHE A 506 -30.13 3.72 18.48
CA PHE A 506 -29.45 2.79 17.59
C PHE A 506 -28.07 3.33 17.18
N ASP A 507 -27.06 2.47 17.19
CA ASP A 507 -25.68 2.78 16.76
C ASP A 507 -25.49 2.64 15.23
N SER A 508 -26.56 2.85 14.47
CA SER A 508 -26.60 2.64 13.02
C SER A 508 -26.99 3.94 12.32
N ASP A 509 -26.34 4.20 11.19
CA ASP A 509 -26.73 5.26 10.27
C ASP A 509 -27.70 4.72 9.19
N THR A 510 -27.92 5.53 8.14
CA THR A 510 -28.80 5.17 7.02
C THR A 510 -28.09 4.39 5.90
N VAL A 511 -26.78 4.17 6.01
CA VAL A 511 -25.91 3.50 5.04
C VAL A 511 -25.51 2.13 5.58
N GLY A 512 -26.05 1.05 5.01
CA GLY A 512 -25.77 -0.30 5.55
C GLY A 512 -26.49 -0.59 6.87
N LEU A 513 -27.68 -0.01 7.04
CA LEU A 513 -28.50 0.00 8.25
C LEU A 513 -28.70 -1.38 8.90
N ARG A 514 -28.34 -1.49 10.19
CA ARG A 514 -28.48 -2.69 11.04
C ARG A 514 -29.07 -2.27 12.38
N LEU A 515 -30.17 -2.92 12.79
CA LEU A 515 -30.84 -2.57 14.05
C LEU A 515 -30.31 -3.37 15.25
N GLY A 516 -29.37 -4.30 15.04
CA GLY A 516 -28.67 -5.02 16.10
C GLY A 516 -29.59 -5.88 16.97
N SER A 517 -30.70 -6.36 16.43
CA SER A 517 -31.62 -7.25 17.14
C SER A 517 -32.47 -8.04 16.15
N VAL A 518 -32.67 -9.32 16.47
CA VAL A 518 -33.59 -10.22 15.76
C VAL A 518 -35.05 -9.73 15.79
N ASP A 519 -35.42 -8.87 16.74
CA ASP A 519 -36.78 -8.35 16.92
C ASP A 519 -37.32 -7.55 15.74
N TYR A 520 -36.43 -7.06 14.88
CA TYR A 520 -36.75 -6.25 13.72
C TYR A 520 -36.56 -6.99 12.38
N LEU A 521 -36.17 -8.26 12.44
CA LEU A 521 -35.86 -9.07 11.25
C LEU A 521 -37.02 -10.01 10.93
N VAL A 522 -37.54 -9.91 9.70
CA VAL A 522 -38.58 -10.82 9.18
C VAL A 522 -38.00 -12.18 8.82
N SER A 523 -38.83 -13.22 8.80
CA SER A 523 -38.42 -14.62 8.54
C SER A 523 -37.56 -14.80 7.30
N GLU A 524 -37.89 -14.12 6.19
CA GLU A 524 -37.10 -14.14 4.95
C GLU A 524 -35.69 -13.60 5.16
N ARG A 525 -35.55 -12.50 5.90
CA ARG A 525 -34.24 -11.92 6.22
C ARG A 525 -33.45 -12.85 7.13
N ARG A 526 -34.09 -13.49 8.11
CA ARG A 526 -33.47 -14.48 8.99
C ARG A 526 -32.96 -15.69 8.21
N ARG A 527 -33.76 -16.25 7.29
CA ARG A 527 -33.31 -17.33 6.37
C ARG A 527 -32.08 -16.94 5.56
N SER A 528 -32.06 -15.72 5.03
CA SER A 528 -30.90 -15.21 4.30
C SER A 528 -29.65 -15.10 5.18
N ILE A 529 -29.80 -14.72 6.45
CA ILE A 529 -28.70 -14.63 7.42
C ILE A 529 -28.21 -16.03 7.80
N ILE A 530 -29.11 -16.98 8.06
CA ILE A 530 -28.80 -18.38 8.36
C ILE A 530 -28.02 -19.02 7.21
N ALA A 531 -28.54 -18.92 5.97
CA ALA A 531 -27.86 -19.46 4.80
C ALA A 531 -26.46 -18.85 4.58
N ALA A 532 -26.31 -17.54 4.83
CA ALA A 532 -25.02 -16.87 4.72
C ALA A 532 -24.04 -17.28 5.83
N ARG A 533 -24.52 -17.43 7.07
CA ARG A 533 -23.74 -17.93 8.22
C ARG A 533 -23.22 -19.34 7.94
N ASP A 534 -24.11 -20.24 7.51
CA ASP A 534 -23.79 -21.63 7.25
C ASP A 534 -22.81 -21.76 6.08
N ALA A 535 -22.97 -20.96 5.02
CA ALA A 535 -22.02 -20.89 3.92
C ALA A 535 -20.64 -20.31 4.31
N CYS A 536 -20.56 -19.47 5.34
CA CYS A 536 -19.29 -18.98 5.87
C CYS A 536 -18.61 -19.98 6.81
N ARG A 537 -19.37 -20.93 7.38
CA ARG A 537 -18.90 -21.94 8.34
C ARG A 537 -18.67 -23.33 7.73
N GLY A 538 -19.23 -23.61 6.56
CA GLY A 538 -18.94 -24.81 5.77
C GLY A 538 -17.62 -24.67 4.99
N ASP A 539 -16.92 -25.80 4.83
CA ASP A 539 -15.57 -25.97 4.26
C ASP A 539 -15.18 -24.98 3.12
#